data_AF-A0A6V7JWB8-F1
#
_entry.id   AF-A0A6V7JWB8-F1
#
_cell.length_a   1.000
_cell.length_b   1.000
_cell.length_c   1.000
_cell.angle_alpha   90.00
_cell.angle_beta   90.00
_cell.angle_gamma   90.00
#
_symmetry.space_group_name_H-M   'P 1'
#
loop_
_entity.id
_entity.type
_entity.pdbx_description
1 polymer ?
#
loop_
_entity_poly.entity_id
_entity_poly.type
_entity_poly.pdbx_seq_one_letter_code
_entity_poly.pdbx_strand_id
1 'polypeptide(L)'
;LIAATFGQKNRGLKVAEFDTDSMDYLDEMPSPRHLKTHLPYDLLPRALREKTTKAKIIHVTRNPKDACISNYYFSVSMDWYDGTLDQFAQDTLDGK
;
A
#
# COMPACT_ATOMS: atom_id res chain seq x y z
N LEU A 1 -5.74 -6.17 4.71
CA LEU A 1 -6.94 -5.56 5.34
C LEU A 1 -6.63 -4.12 5.72
N ILE A 2 -6.67 -3.19 4.75
CA ILE A 2 -6.86 -1.75 4.96
C ILE A 2 -7.53 -1.22 3.68
N ALA A 3 -8.86 -1.25 3.67
CA ALA A 3 -9.66 -0.52 2.70
C ALA A 3 -9.79 0.91 3.22
N ALA A 4 -9.07 1.85 2.61
CA ALA A 4 -9.31 3.27 2.79
C ALA A 4 -10.00 3.79 1.52
N THR A 5 -11.32 3.84 1.57
CA THR A 5 -12.21 4.36 0.53
C THR A 5 -12.21 5.89 0.62
N PHE A 6 -11.12 6.55 0.20
CA PHE A 6 -11.13 8.00 0.02
C PHE A 6 -11.42 8.31 -1.45
N GLY A 7 -12.56 8.96 -1.68
CA GLY A 7 -13.19 9.15 -2.98
C GLY A 7 -12.24 9.53 -4.11
N GLN A 8 -12.22 8.69 -5.16
CA GLN A 8 -11.85 9.12 -6.50
C GLN A 8 -13.06 8.99 -7.43
N LYS A 9 -13.62 10.14 -7.76
CA LYS A 9 -14.58 10.37 -8.84
C LYS A 9 -13.92 9.98 -10.17
N ASN A 10 -14.39 8.87 -10.74
CA ASN A 10 -14.43 8.50 -12.16
C ASN A 10 -13.23 8.86 -13.05
N ARG A 11 -12.36 7.86 -13.27
CA ARG A 11 -11.65 7.63 -14.54
C ARG A 11 -11.66 6.14 -14.88
N GLY A 12 -12.74 5.65 -15.50
CA GLY A 12 -12.78 4.40 -16.29
C GLY A 12 -12.40 3.07 -15.61
N LEU A 13 -12.01 3.05 -14.34
CA LEU A 13 -11.68 1.85 -13.59
C LEU A 13 -12.98 1.20 -13.13
N LYS A 14 -13.32 0.05 -13.72
CA LYS A 14 -14.27 -0.89 -13.13
C LYS A 14 -13.64 -1.36 -11.82
N VAL A 15 -13.99 -0.70 -10.72
CA VAL A 15 -13.66 -1.18 -9.39
C VAL A 15 -14.51 -2.44 -9.22
N ALA A 16 -13.87 -3.60 -9.35
CA ALA A 16 -14.55 -4.87 -9.15
C ALA A 16 -15.22 -4.85 -7.78
N GLU A 17 -16.48 -5.27 -7.72
CA GLU A 17 -17.15 -5.56 -6.46
C GLU A 17 -16.23 -6.46 -5.63
N PHE A 18 -16.03 -6.10 -4.36
CA PHE A 18 -15.05 -6.69 -3.43
C PHE A 18 -15.31 -8.18 -3.07
N ASP A 19 -16.15 -8.87 -3.84
CA ASP A 19 -16.69 -10.20 -3.54
C ASP A 19 -16.04 -11.33 -4.37
N THR A 20 -15.09 -10.99 -5.25
CA THR A 20 -14.26 -11.98 -5.98
C THR A 20 -12.94 -12.23 -5.26
N ASP A 21 -12.46 -13.48 -5.23
CA ASP A 21 -11.16 -13.80 -4.67
C ASP A 21 -10.09 -12.94 -5.37
N SER A 22 -9.31 -12.23 -4.57
CA SER A 22 -8.31 -11.27 -5.04
C SER A 22 -7.28 -11.90 -5.97
N MET A 23 -7.06 -13.21 -5.87
CA MET A 23 -6.14 -13.96 -6.73
C MET A 23 -6.74 -14.23 -8.11
N ASP A 24 -7.99 -14.68 -8.16
CA ASP A 24 -8.71 -14.95 -9.42
C ASP A 24 -8.86 -13.67 -10.25
N TYR A 25 -9.14 -12.54 -9.59
CA TYR A 25 -9.20 -11.23 -10.24
C TYR A 25 -7.87 -10.83 -10.91
N LEU A 26 -6.73 -11.19 -10.30
CA LEU A 26 -5.41 -10.88 -10.85
C LEU A 26 -5.06 -11.77 -12.04
N ASP A 27 -5.56 -12.99 -12.07
CA ASP A 27 -5.34 -13.95 -13.16
C ASP A 27 -6.19 -13.63 -14.39
N GLU A 28 -7.41 -13.12 -14.20
CA GLU A 28 -8.28 -12.66 -15.29
C GLU A 28 -7.80 -11.34 -15.94
N MET A 29 -6.95 -10.56 -15.25
CA MET A 29 -6.53 -9.24 -15.72
C MET A 29 -5.45 -9.33 -16.82
N PRO A 30 -5.69 -8.72 -18.01
CA PRO A 30 -4.73 -8.75 -19.12
C PRO A 30 -3.45 -7.97 -18.79
N SER A 31 -2.30 -8.42 -19.30
CA SER A 31 -1.04 -7.70 -19.13
C SER A 31 -1.02 -6.41 -19.95
N PRO A 32 -0.46 -5.29 -19.42
CA PRO A 32 0.34 -5.17 -18.19
C PRO A 32 -0.48 -4.94 -16.90
N ARG A 33 -0.17 -5.70 -15.85
CA ARG A 33 -0.80 -5.59 -14.52
C ARG A 33 -0.11 -4.56 -13.64
N HIS A 34 -0.91 -3.78 -12.90
CA HIS A 34 -0.41 -2.79 -11.94
C HIS A 34 -0.70 -3.27 -10.52
N LEU A 35 0.37 -3.62 -9.78
CA LEU A 35 0.29 -4.07 -8.41
C LEU A 35 1.00 -3.05 -7.50
N LYS A 36 0.32 -2.62 -6.43
CA LYS A 36 0.92 -1.81 -5.37
C LYS A 36 1.17 -2.69 -4.15
N THR A 37 2.32 -2.52 -3.51
CA THR A 37 2.65 -3.22 -2.27
C THR A 37 3.46 -2.31 -1.36
N HIS A 38 3.25 -2.47 -0.04
CA HIS A 38 4.05 -1.85 1.02
C HIS A 38 5.14 -2.79 1.54
N LEU A 39 5.28 -3.96 0.92
CA LEU A 39 6.19 -5.00 1.36
C LEU A 39 7.66 -4.60 1.10
N PRO A 40 8.58 -4.87 2.05
CA PRO A 40 10.02 -4.72 1.83
C PRO A 40 10.50 -5.54 0.63
N TYR A 41 11.58 -5.07 0.00
CA TYR A 41 12.14 -5.71 -1.19
C TYR A 41 12.49 -7.20 -0.97
N ASP A 42 12.93 -7.56 0.24
CA ASP A 42 13.35 -8.93 0.60
C ASP A 42 12.19 -9.91 0.83
N LEU A 43 10.96 -9.44 0.80
CA LEU A 43 9.78 -10.31 0.87
C LEU A 43 9.05 -10.37 -0.48
N LEU A 44 9.53 -9.66 -1.50
CA LEU A 44 9.00 -9.77 -2.86
C LEU A 44 9.29 -11.15 -3.49
N PRO A 45 8.42 -11.63 -4.39
CA PRO A 45 8.64 -12.86 -5.15
C PRO A 45 10.03 -12.91 -5.79
N ARG A 46 10.71 -14.07 -5.67
CA ARG A 46 12.06 -14.29 -6.22
C ARG A 46 12.16 -13.93 -7.70
N ALA A 47 11.15 -14.27 -8.50
CA ALA A 47 11.10 -13.95 -9.93
C ALA A 47 11.18 -12.43 -10.25
N LEU A 48 10.65 -11.57 -9.36
CA LEU A 48 10.75 -10.12 -9.49
C LEU A 48 12.13 -9.61 -9.05
N ARG A 49 12.72 -10.21 -8.01
CA ARG A 49 14.05 -9.84 -7.51
C ARG A 49 15.17 -10.25 -8.47
N GLU A 50 15.08 -11.46 -9.00
CA GLU A 50 16.02 -12.04 -9.97
C GLU A 50 15.83 -11.48 -11.38
N LYS A 51 14.85 -10.58 -11.57
CA LYS A 51 14.51 -9.94 -12.86
C LYS A 51 14.23 -10.93 -13.99
N THR A 52 13.79 -12.15 -13.65
CA THR A 52 13.41 -13.20 -14.60
C THR A 52 12.16 -12.80 -15.40
N THR A 53 11.31 -11.94 -14.82
CA THR A 53 10.13 -11.36 -15.49
C THR A 53 10.40 -9.96 -16.07
N LYS A 54 9.71 -9.58 -17.15
CA LYS A 54 9.75 -8.23 -17.77
C LYS A 54 9.10 -7.11 -16.94
N ALA A 55 8.74 -7.38 -15.69
CA ALA A 55 8.05 -6.44 -14.81
C ALA A 55 9.02 -5.33 -14.34
N LYS A 56 8.49 -4.11 -14.17
CA LYS A 56 9.26 -2.94 -13.69
C LYS A 56 8.83 -2.61 -12.27
N ILE A 57 9.78 -2.33 -11.39
CA ILE A 57 9.54 -1.94 -9.99
C ILE A 57 9.72 -0.44 -9.88
N ILE A 58 8.70 0.25 -9.36
CA ILE A 58 8.76 1.69 -9.05
C ILE A 58 8.68 1.81 -7.53
N HIS A 59 9.76 2.31 -6.92
CA HIS A 59 9.80 2.56 -5.47
C HIS A 59 9.54 4.04 -5.21
N VAL A 60 8.57 4.33 -4.35
CA VAL A 60 8.18 5.69 -3.97
C VAL A 60 8.66 5.96 -2.55
N THR A 61 9.67 6.80 -2.41
CA THR A 61 10.17 7.26 -1.11
C THR A 61 9.60 8.64 -0.77
N ARG A 62 9.31 8.89 0.50
CA ARG A 62 8.92 10.21 1.02
C ARG A 62 9.86 10.60 2.16
N ASN A 63 9.86 11.88 2.53
CA ASN A 63 10.52 12.32 3.76
C ASN A 63 9.88 11.59 4.96
N PRO A 64 10.65 10.90 5.81
CA PRO A 64 10.09 10.14 6.93
C PRO A 64 9.28 10.99 7.90
N LYS A 65 9.62 12.28 8.04
CA LYS A 65 8.86 13.22 8.89
C LYS A 65 7.45 13.46 8.35
N ASP A 66 7.33 13.62 7.04
CA ASP A 66 6.04 13.83 6.37
C ASP A 66 5.23 12.53 6.32
N ALA A 67 5.91 11.40 6.10
CA ALA A 67 5.29 10.07 6.15
C ALA A 67 4.71 9.77 7.54
N CYS A 68 5.42 10.10 8.61
CA CYS A 68 4.95 9.93 9.99
C CYS A 68 3.67 10.72 10.26
N ILE A 69 3.63 12.01 9.90
CA ILE A 69 2.46 12.86 10.10
C ILE A 69 1.27 12.33 9.30
N SER A 70 1.48 11.98 8.04
CA SER A 70 0.42 11.39 7.20
C SER A 70 -0.11 10.08 7.77
N ASN A 71 0.76 9.23 8.33
CA ASN A 71 0.37 7.94 8.89
C ASN A 71 -0.39 8.10 10.22
N TYR A 72 -0.03 9.10 11.03
CA TYR A 72 -0.75 9.44 12.26
C TYR A 72 -2.20 9.82 11.94
N TYR A 73 -2.40 10.82 11.07
CA TYR A 73 -3.77 11.25 10.72
C TYR A 73 -4.56 10.16 10.01
N PHE A 74 -3.89 9.32 9.21
CA PHE A 74 -4.52 8.15 8.61
C PHE A 74 -5.00 7.15 9.68
N SER A 75 -4.16 6.84 10.67
CA SER A 75 -4.48 5.91 11.75
C SER A 75 -5.59 6.45 12.66
N VAL A 76 -5.56 7.74 13.00
CA VAL A 76 -6.62 8.43 13.74
C VAL A 76 -7.93 8.42 12.95
N SER A 77 -7.89 8.66 11.64
CA SER A 77 -9.11 8.62 10.80
C SER A 77 -9.73 7.24 10.66
N MET A 78 -8.96 6.20 10.94
CA MET A 78 -9.38 4.80 10.87
C MET A 78 -9.68 4.21 12.26
N ASP A 79 -9.68 5.04 13.30
CA ASP A 79 -9.81 4.65 14.72
C ASP A 79 -8.84 3.52 15.14
N TRP A 80 -7.60 3.56 14.63
CA TRP A 80 -6.54 2.61 14.97
C TRP A 80 -5.53 3.13 15.99
N TYR A 81 -5.63 4.40 16.36
CA TYR A 81 -4.68 5.03 17.25
C TYR A 81 -5.32 6.20 18.00
N ASP A 82 -5.25 6.15 19.33
CA ASP A 82 -5.81 7.17 20.24
C ASP A 82 -4.72 8.02 20.93
N GLY A 83 -3.44 7.75 20.66
CA GLY A 83 -2.32 8.43 21.30
C GLY A 83 -2.01 9.81 20.71
N THR A 84 -1.02 10.50 21.28
CA THR A 84 -0.58 11.80 20.76
C THR A 84 0.36 11.64 19.56
N LEU A 85 0.50 12.71 18.76
CA LEU A 85 1.45 12.76 17.66
C LEU A 85 2.90 12.52 18.12
N ASP A 86 3.27 13.02 19.30
CA ASP A 86 4.62 12.87 19.85
C ASP A 86 4.93 11.41 20.18
N GLN A 87 3.97 10.68 20.76
CA GLN A 87 4.10 9.25 21.02
C GLN A 87 4.25 8.47 19.71
N PHE A 88 3.41 8.81 18.72
CA PHE A 88 3.46 8.17 17.41
C PHE A 88 4.78 8.42 16.67
N ALA A 89 5.31 9.64 16.79
CA ALA A 89 6.61 9.99 16.23
C ALA A 89 7.75 9.21 16.91
N GLN A 90 7.68 9.05 18.24
CA GLN A 90 8.66 8.26 18.98
C GLN A 90 8.60 6.77 18.60
N ASP A 91 7.40 6.19 18.51
CA ASP A 91 7.21 4.79 18.12
C ASP A 91 7.70 4.52 16.69
N THR A 92 7.45 5.47 15.77
CA THR A 92 7.95 5.42 14.40
C THR A 92 9.49 5.45 14.35
N LEU A 93 10.14 6.19 15.26
CA LEU A 93 11.60 6.23 15.38
C LEU A 93 12.17 4.96 16.02
N ASP A 94 11.46 4.40 17.00
CA ASP A 94 11.79 3.13 17.65
C ASP A 94 11.58 1.92 16.71
N GLY A 95 10.84 2.10 15.61
CA GLY A 95 10.53 1.06 14.63
C GLY A 95 9.48 0.06 15.12
N LYS A 96 8.58 0.50 16.00
CA LYS A 96 7.48 -0.30 16.55
C LYS A 96 6.21 -0.20 15.70
#